data_AF-A0A8T4C2A9-F1
#
_entry.id   AF-A0A8T4C2A9-F1
#
_cell.length_a   1.000
_cell.length_b   1.000
_cell.length_c   1.000
_cell.angle_alpha   90.00
_cell.angle_beta   90.00
_cell.angle_gamma   90.00
#
_symmetry.space_group_name_H-M   'P 1'
#
loop_
_entity.id
_entity.type
_entity.pdbx_description
1 polymer ?
#
loop_
_entity_poly.entity_id
_entity_poly.type
_entity_poly.pdbx_seq_one_letter_code
_entity_poly.pdbx_strand_id
1 'polypeptide(L)' 'MRFSEIKKIMKENKKWLDMLEEYDRTGHLPTEKIRRSFTLKRMHFKKLKEASRKSGRSMSSLLEEMIEKGL' A
#
# COMPACT_ATOMS: atom_id res chain seq x y z
N MET A 1 22.40 5.53 24.95
CA MET A 1 21.31 6.23 24.23
C MET A 1 20.33 6.79 25.23
N ARG A 2 19.93 8.05 25.08
CA ARG A 2 18.89 8.64 25.93
C ARG A 2 17.52 8.14 25.46
N PHE A 3 16.57 8.03 26.39
CA PHE A 3 15.21 7.55 26.10
C PHE A 3 14.50 8.39 25.01
N SER A 4 14.82 9.69 24.93
CA SER A 4 14.36 10.59 23.88
C SER A 4 14.86 10.21 22.47
N GLU A 5 16.10 9.74 22.37
CA GLU A 5 16.69 9.28 21.10
C GLU A 5 16.04 7.97 20.66
N ILE A 6 15.77 7.06 21.59
CA ILE A 6 15.07 5.79 21.31
C ILE A 6 13.65 6.07 20.78
N LYS A 7 12.88 6.95 21.45
CA LYS A 7 11.54 7.33 20.98
C LYS A 7 11.54 7.95 19.58
N LYS A 8 12.55 8.77 19.29
CA LYS A 8 12.71 9.37 17.96
C LYS A 8 12.95 8.30 16.89
N ILE A 9 13.89 7.39 17.15
CA ILE A 9 14.22 6.27 16.25
C ILE A 9 13.00 5.37 16.03
N MET A 10 12.27 5.01 17.09
CA MET A 10 11.05 4.20 16.97
C MET A 10 9.99 4.90 16.13
N LYS A 11 9.81 6.21 16.29
CA LYS A 11 8.85 6.99 15.50
C LYS A 11 9.24 7.04 14.03
N GLU A 12 10.52 7.26 13.73
CA GLU A 12 11.06 7.30 12.37
C GLU A 12 10.96 5.95 11.66
N ASN A 13 11.07 4.85 12.41
CA ASN A 13 11.06 3.49 11.86
C ASN A 13 9.73 2.75 12.05
N LYS A 14 8.69 3.42 12.54
CA LYS A 14 7.39 2.79 12.88
C LYS A 14 6.84 1.95 11.73
N LYS A 15 6.88 2.46 10.49
CA LYS A 15 6.42 1.73 9.30
C LYS A 15 7.12 0.39 9.12
N TRP A 16 8.43 0.34 9.33
CA TRP A 16 9.21 -0.89 9.22
C TRP A 16 8.90 -1.85 10.37
N LEU A 17 8.68 -1.31 11.56
CA LEU A 17 8.26 -2.09 12.73
C LEU A 17 6.90 -2.74 12.48
N ASP A 18 5.92 -1.96 12.02
CA ASP A 18 4.57 -2.45 11.70
C ASP A 18 4.62 -3.54 10.61
N MET A 19 5.48 -3.38 9.59
CA MET A 19 5.70 -4.42 8.56
C MET A 19 6.30 -5.71 9.12
N LEU A 20 7.25 -5.60 10.06
CA LEU A 20 7.86 -6.76 10.71
C LEU A 20 6.85 -7.49 11.62
N GLU A 21 6.03 -6.74 12.37
CA GLU A 21 4.96 -7.32 13.19
C GLU A 21 3.91 -8.04 12.33
N GLU A 22 3.56 -7.48 11.18
CA GLU A 22 2.62 -8.09 10.24
C GLU A 22 3.20 -9.39 9.63
N TYR A 23 4.49 -9.39 9.31
CA TYR A 23 5.18 -10.59 8.86
C TYR A 23 5.18 -11.70 9.93
N ASP A 24 5.54 -11.38 11.17
CA ASP A 24 5.55 -12.34 12.27
C ASP A 24 4.17 -12.95 12.52
N ARG A 25 3.09 -12.16 12.34
CA ARG A 25 1.71 -12.64 12.52
C ARG A 25 1.22 -13.52 11.38
N THR A 26 1.57 -13.17 10.13
CA THR A 26 0.92 -13.74 8.94
C THR A 26 1.82 -14.69 8.15
N GLY A 27 3.13 -14.65 8.39
CA GLY A 27 4.14 -15.32 7.56
C GLY A 27 4.36 -14.67 6.18
N HIS A 28 3.69 -13.57 5.88
CA HIS A 28 3.72 -12.89 4.58
C HIS A 28 4.25 -11.47 4.71
N LEU A 29 5.24 -11.12 3.87
CA LEU A 29 5.73 -9.74 3.83
C LEU A 29 4.63 -8.90 3.16
N PRO A 30 4.20 -7.77 3.75
CA PRO A 30 3.17 -6.91 3.16
C PRO A 30 3.60 -6.25 1.84
N THR A 31 4.83 -6.49 1.39
CA THR A 31 5.34 -6.13 0.06
C THR A 31 5.03 -7.14 -1.03
N GLU A 32 4.50 -8.32 -0.69
CA GLU A 32 4.22 -9.38 -1.65
C GLU A 32 3.02 -8.98 -2.54
N LYS A 33 3.30 -8.65 -3.81
CA LYS A 33 2.25 -8.31 -4.77
C LYS A 33 1.53 -9.56 -5.23
N ILE A 34 0.29 -9.73 -4.76
CA ILE A 34 -0.58 -10.81 -5.23
C ILE A 34 -1.27 -10.41 -6.53
N ARG A 35 -1.02 -11.16 -7.61
CA ARG A 35 -1.75 -10.96 -8.88
C ARG A 35 -3.14 -11.58 -8.76
N ARG A 36 -4.18 -10.75 -8.82
CA ARG A 36 -5.59 -11.18 -8.88
C ARG A 36 -6.29 -10.61 -10.10
N SER A 37 -7.10 -11.43 -10.78
CA SER A 37 -8.07 -10.97 -11.76
C SER A 37 -9.39 -10.64 -11.08
N PHE A 38 -10.07 -9.61 -11.55
CA PHE A 38 -11.38 -9.21 -11.05
C PHE A 38 -12.20 -8.58 -12.17
N THR A 39 -13.52 -8.62 -12.00
CA THR A 39 -14.46 -8.06 -12.98
C THR A 39 -14.88 -6.66 -12.57
N LEU A 40 -14.84 -5.71 -13.51
CA LEU A 40 -15.31 -4.34 -13.32
C LEU A 40 -16.48 -4.02 -14.24
N LYS A 41 -17.43 -3.22 -13.76
CA LYS A 41 -18.40 -2.58 -14.67
C LYS A 41 -17.63 -1.70 -15.66
N ARG A 42 -18.03 -1.73 -16.93
CA ARG A 42 -17.38 -1.00 -18.04
C ARG A 42 -17.17 0.48 -17.74
N MET A 43 -18.11 1.12 -17.03
CA MET A 43 -18.01 2.51 -16.61
C MET A 43 -16.83 2.77 -15.66
N HIS A 44 -16.61 1.90 -14.67
CA HIS A 44 -15.50 2.02 -13.72
C HIS A 44 -14.15 1.77 -14.40
N PHE A 45 -14.10 0.80 -15.33
CA PHE A 45 -12.90 0.57 -16.13
C PHE A 45 -12.51 1.80 -16.96
N LYS A 46 -13.48 2.47 -17.60
CA LYS A 46 -13.20 3.72 -18.35
C LYS A 46 -12.62 4.81 -17.44
N LYS A 47 -13.24 5.04 -16.28
CA LYS A 47 -12.75 6.01 -15.29
C LYS A 47 -11.32 5.69 -14.83
N LEU A 48 -11.04 4.43 -14.54
CA LEU A 48 -9.71 3.97 -14.12
C LEU A 48 -8.67 4.17 -15.22
N LYS A 49 -9.02 3.85 -16.47
CA LYS A 49 -8.14 4.06 -17.63
C LYS A 49 -7.84 5.53 -17.88
N GLU A 50 -8.82 6.42 -17.73
CA GLU A 50 -8.62 7.87 -17.83
C GLU A 50 -7.74 8.40 -16.70
N ALA A 51 -7.96 7.96 -15.46
CA ALA A 51 -7.13 8.33 -14.32
C ALA A 51 -5.68 7.88 -14.50
N SER A 52 -5.45 6.67 -15.02
CA SER A 52 -4.12 6.15 -15.36
C SER A 52 -3.43 7.01 -16.42
N ARG A 53 -4.14 7.40 -17.49
CA ARG A 53 -3.60 8.30 -18.52
C ARG A 53 -3.24 9.68 -17.98
N LYS A 54 -4.10 10.28 -17.16
CA LYS A 54 -3.88 11.62 -16.60
C LYS A 54 -2.71 11.66 -15.61
N SER A 55 -2.55 10.62 -14.80
CA SER A 55 -1.51 10.56 -13.77
C SER A 55 -0.17 10.00 -14.26
N GLY A 56 -0.14 9.34 -15.43
CA GLY A 56 1.02 8.60 -15.92
C GLY A 56 1.33 7.33 -15.13
N ARG A 57 0.46 6.94 -14.18
CA ARG A 57 0.63 5.77 -13.31
C ARG A 57 -0.09 4.55 -13.87
N SER A 58 0.37 3.37 -13.47
CA SER A 58 -0.32 2.11 -13.80
C SER A 58 -1.69 2.03 -13.12
N MET A 59 -2.65 1.35 -13.75
CA MET A 59 -3.97 1.12 -13.15
C MET A 59 -3.88 0.36 -11.82
N SER A 60 -2.95 -0.58 -11.69
CA SER A 60 -2.73 -1.33 -10.44
C SER A 60 -2.24 -0.43 -9.32
N SER A 61 -1.30 0.49 -9.60
CA SER A 61 -0.81 1.45 -8.61
C SER A 61 -1.90 2.41 -8.13
N LEU A 62 -2.78 2.83 -9.04
CA LEU A 62 -3.92 3.67 -8.68
C LEU A 62 -4.93 2.93 -7.80
N LEU A 63 -5.15 1.63 -8.05
CA LEU A 63 -6.02 0.80 -7.22
C LEU A 63 -5.42 0.58 -5.83
N GLU A 64 -4.12 0.30 -5.73
CA GLU A 64 -3.40 0.19 -4.45
C GLU A 64 -3.58 1.49 -3.63
N GLU A 65 -3.33 2.66 -4.23
CA GLU A 65 -3.49 3.96 -3.55
C GLU A 65 -4.95 4.25 -3.13
N MET A 66 -5.93 3.86 -3.95
CA MET A 66 -7.35 4.01 -3.58
C MET A 66 -7.75 3.11 -2.41
N ILE A 67 -7.18 1.91 -2.32
CA ILE A 67 -7.41 0.98 -1.20
C ILE A 67 -6.76 1.54 0.06
N GLU A 68 -5.51 2.02 -0.01
CA GLU A 68 -4.79 2.62 1.12
C GLU A 68 -5.46 3.89 1.67
N LYS A 69 -6.16 4.66 0.84
CA LYS A 69 -6.89 5.88 1.26
C LYS A 69 -8.33 5.62 1.70
N GLY A 70 -8.89 4.46 1.34
CA GLY A 70 -10.27 4.08 1.61
C GLY A 70 -10.45 3.18 2.84
N LEU A 71 -9.36 2.64 3.36
CA LEU A 71 -9.21 1.96 4.65
C LEU A 71 -8.65 2.96 5.68
#